data_AF-B8KRW5-F1
#
_entry.id   AF-B8KRW5-F1
#
_cell.length_a   1.000
_cell.length_b   1.000
_cell.length_c   1.000
_cell.angle_alpha   90.00
_cell.angle_beta   90.00
_cell.angle_gamma   90.00
#
_symmetry.space_group_name_H-M   'P 1'
#
loop_
_entity.id
_entity.type
_entity.pdbx_description
1 polymer ?
#
loop_
_entity_poly.entity_id
_entity_poly.type
_entity_poly.pdbx_seq_one_letter_code
_entity_poly.pdbx_strand_id
1 'polypeptide(L)'
;MNRIKTITSTLIAGSLALASHVASADISQECILKGRVDQSRSTDAGQEVRVTFHRAEHGDQARCRINKGNTKNRVQFKARPEDKLQELPDGAAVEYRYIERNNGQGQWQRLNTQT
;
A
#
# COMPACT_ATOMS: atom_id res chain seq x y z
N MET A 1 60.63 -50.87 -6.66
CA MET A 1 60.55 -49.59 -5.92
C MET A 1 59.24 -48.90 -6.30
N ASN A 2 58.31 -48.84 -5.35
CA ASN A 2 56.99 -48.19 -5.47
C ASN A 2 57.11 -46.67 -5.54
N ARG A 3 56.20 -46.00 -6.27
CA ARG A 3 55.48 -44.80 -5.80
C ARG A 3 54.12 -44.70 -6.51
N ILE A 4 53.08 -45.21 -5.84
CA ILE A 4 51.67 -44.90 -6.14
C ILE A 4 51.43 -43.47 -5.63
N LYS A 5 51.01 -42.55 -6.51
CA LYS A 5 50.61 -41.19 -6.13
C LYS A 5 49.09 -41.08 -6.21
N THR A 6 48.47 -41.12 -5.04
CA THR A 6 47.06 -40.81 -4.79
C THR A 6 46.91 -39.29 -4.68
N ILE A 7 46.04 -38.65 -5.47
CA ILE A 7 45.59 -37.25 -5.24
C ILE A 7 44.12 -37.15 -5.72
N THR A 8 43.14 -37.37 -4.83
CA THR A 8 42.34 -36.40 -4.06
C THR A 8 41.08 -35.91 -4.80
N SER A 9 39.92 -36.38 -4.31
CA SER A 9 38.57 -35.95 -4.65
C SER A 9 38.31 -34.46 -4.39
N THR A 10 37.56 -33.81 -5.27
CA THR A 10 36.85 -32.56 -4.92
C THR A 10 35.44 -32.61 -5.51
N LEU A 11 34.45 -32.90 -4.67
CA LEU A 11 33.03 -32.72 -4.97
C LEU A 11 32.69 -31.25 -4.77
N ILE A 12 32.41 -30.52 -5.85
CA ILE A 12 31.92 -29.14 -5.77
C ILE A 12 30.40 -29.21 -5.64
N ALA A 13 29.91 -29.20 -4.40
CA ALA A 13 28.50 -28.96 -4.10
C ALA A 13 28.20 -27.48 -4.32
N GLY A 14 27.67 -27.15 -5.50
CA GLY A 14 27.20 -25.81 -5.82
C GLY A 14 25.91 -25.50 -5.06
N SER A 15 26.02 -24.82 -3.92
CA SER A 15 24.88 -24.23 -3.23
C SER A 15 24.36 -23.06 -4.06
N LEU A 16 23.24 -23.23 -4.79
CA LEU A 16 22.52 -22.10 -5.36
C LEU A 16 21.98 -21.25 -4.21
N ALA A 17 22.68 -20.18 -3.87
CA ALA A 17 22.15 -19.12 -3.04
C ALA A 17 20.95 -18.51 -3.77
N LEU A 18 19.74 -18.87 -3.33
CA LEU A 18 18.52 -18.17 -3.70
C LEU A 18 18.62 -16.76 -3.12
N ALA A 19 19.17 -15.83 -3.89
CA ALA A 19 19.13 -14.41 -3.59
C ALA A 19 17.65 -13.99 -3.62
N SER A 20 17.01 -13.99 -2.46
CA SER A 20 15.68 -13.43 -2.25
C SER A 20 15.76 -11.95 -2.59
N HIS A 21 15.43 -11.60 -3.84
CA HIS A 21 15.21 -10.23 -4.24
C HIS A 21 13.97 -9.76 -3.49
N VAL A 22 14.17 -9.11 -2.34
CA VAL A 22 13.18 -8.21 -1.78
C VAL A 22 13.03 -7.08 -2.78
N ALA A 23 12.08 -7.23 -3.69
CA ALA A 23 11.70 -6.21 -4.64
C ALA A 23 11.21 -4.99 -3.82
N SER A 24 12.12 -4.07 -3.53
CA SER A 24 11.78 -2.72 -3.09
C SER A 24 11.22 -2.03 -4.33
N ALA A 25 9.97 -2.35 -4.65
CA ALA A 25 9.27 -1.73 -5.77
C ALA A 25 9.24 -0.22 -5.50
N ASP A 26 9.95 0.55 -6.31
CA ASP A 26 10.11 1.98 -6.13
C ASP A 26 8.73 2.69 -6.06
N ILE A 27 8.56 3.62 -5.11
CA ILE A 27 7.27 4.25 -4.77
C ILE A 27 7.05 5.43 -5.73
N SER A 28 5.99 5.39 -6.53
CA SER A 28 5.68 6.42 -7.53
C SER A 28 5.06 7.67 -6.90
N GLN A 29 4.25 7.48 -5.86
CA GLN A 29 3.65 8.53 -5.06
C GLN A 29 3.21 8.03 -3.69
N GLU A 30 3.21 8.95 -2.74
CA GLU A 30 2.66 8.74 -1.42
C GLU A 30 1.81 9.95 -1.03
N CYS A 31 0.58 9.69 -0.62
CA CYS A 31 -0.40 10.70 -0.26
C CYS A 31 -0.96 10.44 1.14
N ILE A 32 -1.03 11.50 1.96
CA ILE A 32 -1.79 11.52 3.20
C ILE A 32 -3.11 12.23 2.95
N LEU A 33 -4.20 11.50 3.02
CA LEU A 33 -5.54 11.91 2.63
C LEU A 33 -6.42 12.08 3.86
N LYS A 34 -6.94 13.29 4.05
CA LYS A 34 -7.83 13.64 5.16
C LYS A 34 -9.24 13.85 4.65
N GLY A 35 -10.17 13.16 5.29
CA GLY A 35 -11.55 13.05 4.83
C GLY A 35 -12.56 13.06 5.97
N ARG A 36 -13.83 13.01 5.59
CA ARG A 36 -14.95 12.79 6.50
C ARG A 36 -15.84 11.66 6.01
N VAL A 37 -16.36 10.89 6.95
CA VAL A 37 -17.42 9.90 6.72
C VAL A 37 -18.71 10.63 6.36
N ASP A 38 -19.43 10.10 5.38
CA ASP A 38 -20.77 10.52 4.97
C ASP A 38 -21.69 9.29 5.03
N GLN A 39 -22.43 9.17 6.14
CA GLN A 39 -23.42 8.12 6.38
C GLN A 39 -24.74 8.41 5.65
N SER A 40 -25.01 9.68 5.32
CA SER A 40 -26.26 10.09 4.66
C SER A 40 -26.45 9.50 3.27
N ARG A 41 -25.35 9.05 2.66
CA ARG A 41 -25.34 8.39 1.35
C ARG A 41 -25.24 6.87 1.41
N SER A 42 -25.35 6.28 2.59
CA SER A 42 -25.44 4.82 2.74
C SER A 42 -26.74 4.34 2.11
N THR A 43 -26.65 3.52 1.07
CA THR A 43 -27.84 2.97 0.41
C THR A 43 -28.41 1.79 1.21
N ASP A 44 -29.73 1.70 1.33
CA ASP A 44 -30.43 0.62 2.04
C ASP A 44 -30.15 -0.80 1.48
N ALA A 45 -29.55 -0.90 0.29
CA ALA A 45 -29.24 -2.15 -0.40
C ALA A 45 -27.85 -2.75 -0.07
N GLY A 46 -27.08 -2.09 0.80
CA GLY A 46 -25.74 -2.51 1.19
C GLY A 46 -24.99 -1.31 1.74
N GLN A 47 -24.44 -1.45 2.95
CA GLN A 47 -23.83 -0.40 3.78
C GLN A 47 -22.55 0.21 3.17
N GLU A 48 -22.67 0.82 1.99
CA GLU A 48 -21.60 1.54 1.33
C GLU A 48 -21.46 2.92 1.97
N VAL A 49 -20.65 2.97 3.03
CA VAL A 49 -20.26 4.22 3.68
C VAL A 49 -19.31 4.99 2.79
N ARG A 50 -19.64 6.24 2.51
CA ARG A 50 -18.80 7.09 1.66
C ARG A 50 -17.82 7.88 2.52
N VAL A 51 -16.60 8.03 2.01
CA VAL A 51 -15.61 8.98 2.56
C VAL A 51 -15.37 10.07 1.54
N THR A 52 -15.49 11.32 1.97
CA THR A 52 -15.13 12.48 1.17
C THR A 52 -13.81 13.06 1.63
N PHE A 53 -12.76 12.85 0.82
CA PHE A 53 -11.45 13.46 1.02
C PHE A 53 -11.46 14.92 0.59
N HIS A 54 -11.03 15.81 1.47
CA HIS A 54 -11.00 17.25 1.24
C HIS A 54 -9.58 17.82 1.27
N ARG A 55 -8.60 17.04 1.75
CA ARG A 55 -7.19 17.42 1.72
C ARG A 55 -6.32 16.22 1.34
N ALA A 56 -5.27 16.51 0.57
CA ALA A 56 -4.19 15.59 0.24
C ALA A 56 -2.86 16.26 0.54
N GLU A 57 -1.98 15.58 1.27
CA GLU A 57 -0.65 16.03 1.65
C GLU A 57 0.38 15.03 1.12
N HIS A 58 1.64 15.45 0.97
CA HIS A 58 2.72 14.57 0.57
C HIS A 58 3.08 13.61 1.71
N GLY A 59 3.42 12.36 1.37
CA GLY A 59 4.09 11.46 2.30
C GLY A 59 5.60 11.66 2.33
N ASP A 60 6.28 10.85 3.14
CA ASP A 60 7.71 10.94 3.39
C ASP A 60 8.54 10.39 2.22
N GLN A 61 8.01 9.41 1.49
CA GLN A 61 8.75 8.63 0.50
C GLN A 61 8.62 9.22 -0.92
N ALA A 62 7.51 9.90 -1.23
CA ALA A 62 7.27 10.45 -2.56
C ALA A 62 6.23 11.57 -2.56
N ARG A 63 6.31 12.46 -3.56
CA ARG A 63 5.32 13.54 -3.72
C ARG A 63 3.96 12.99 -4.12
N CYS A 64 2.93 13.30 -3.32
CA CYS A 64 1.54 13.12 -3.72
C CYS A 64 1.19 13.84 -5.04
N ARG A 65 0.56 13.12 -5.98
CA ARG A 65 0.12 13.65 -7.29
C ARG A 65 -1.39 13.66 -7.48
N ILE A 66 -2.13 13.18 -6.48
CA ILE A 66 -3.60 13.22 -6.47
C ILE A 66 -4.06 14.68 -6.49
N ASN A 67 -4.93 15.01 -7.45
CA ASN A 67 -5.50 16.34 -7.59
C ASN A 67 -7.01 16.22 -7.84
N LYS A 68 -7.80 16.98 -7.07
CA LYS A 68 -9.26 17.02 -7.16
C LYS A 68 -9.79 17.42 -8.55
N GLY A 69 -9.01 18.15 -9.34
CA GLY A 69 -9.40 18.65 -10.67
C GLY A 69 -8.89 17.83 -11.87
N ASN A 70 -8.06 16.81 -11.68
CA ASN A 70 -7.47 16.05 -12.79
C ASN A 70 -7.95 14.61 -12.80
N THR A 71 -8.82 14.27 -13.76
CA THR A 71 -9.39 12.93 -13.93
C THR A 71 -8.32 11.85 -14.14
N LYS A 72 -7.14 12.20 -14.69
CA LYS A 72 -6.04 11.24 -14.92
C LYS A 72 -5.39 10.75 -13.62
N ASN A 73 -5.44 11.55 -12.55
CA ASN A 73 -4.84 11.22 -11.26
C ASN A 73 -5.92 10.90 -10.20
N ARG A 74 -7.12 10.49 -10.64
CA ARG A 74 -8.22 10.15 -9.75
C ARG A 74 -8.02 8.73 -9.23
N VAL A 75 -7.80 8.61 -7.93
CA VAL A 75 -7.70 7.31 -7.25
C VAL A 75 -9.07 6.94 -6.67
N GLN A 76 -9.44 5.67 -6.78
CA GLN A 76 -10.63 5.14 -6.13
C GLN A 76 -10.26 4.65 -4.73
N PHE A 77 -10.90 5.24 -3.73
CA PHE A 77 -10.75 4.79 -2.35
C PHE A 77 -11.38 3.42 -2.19
N LYS A 78 -10.65 2.52 -1.52
CA LYS A 78 -11.10 1.17 -1.18
C LYS A 78 -10.81 0.96 0.29
N ALA A 79 -11.85 1.14 1.11
CA ALA A 79 -11.78 0.79 2.52
C ALA A 79 -11.57 -0.72 2.66
N ARG A 80 -10.84 -1.11 3.69
CA ARG A 80 -10.73 -2.52 4.06
C ARG A 80 -11.78 -2.88 5.11
N PRO A 81 -12.24 -4.14 5.22
CA PRO A 81 -13.25 -4.52 6.22
C PRO A 81 -12.86 -4.13 7.65
N GLU A 82 -11.58 -4.21 8.01
CA GLU A 82 -11.04 -3.80 9.30
C GLU A 82 -11.16 -2.30 9.59
N ASP A 83 -11.45 -1.48 8.58
CA ASP A 83 -11.64 -0.05 8.77
C ASP A 83 -12.99 0.29 9.43
N LYS A 84 -13.95 -0.65 9.50
CA LYS A 84 -15.21 -0.49 10.26
C LYS A 84 -15.88 0.89 10.06
N LEU A 85 -15.85 1.43 8.84
CA LEU A 85 -16.36 2.78 8.55
C LEU A 85 -17.85 2.94 8.88
N GLN A 86 -18.57 1.83 8.87
CA GLN A 86 -19.99 1.65 9.23
C GLN A 86 -20.25 1.92 10.71
N GLU A 87 -19.24 1.71 11.57
CA GLU A 87 -19.34 1.96 13.00
C GLU A 87 -18.99 3.40 13.37
N LEU A 88 -18.46 4.20 12.42
CA LEU A 88 -18.08 5.59 12.66
C LEU A 88 -19.30 6.53 12.52
N PRO A 89 -19.40 7.56 13.37
CA PRO A 89 -20.48 8.53 13.25
C PRO A 89 -20.40 9.33 11.95
N ASP A 90 -21.53 9.86 11.51
CA ASP A 90 -21.56 10.78 10.37
C ASP A 90 -20.64 11.98 10.63
N GLY A 91 -19.87 12.38 9.61
CA GLY A 91 -18.90 13.47 9.73
C GLY A 91 -17.59 13.10 10.46
N ALA A 92 -17.42 11.86 10.93
CA ALA A 92 -16.20 11.41 11.58
C ALA A 92 -14.95 11.71 10.73
N ALA A 93 -13.92 12.24 11.37
CA ALA A 93 -12.65 12.54 10.70
C ALA A 93 -11.84 11.26 10.48
N VAL A 94 -11.41 11.05 9.25
CA VAL A 94 -10.60 9.89 8.86
C VAL A 94 -9.34 10.33 8.15
N GLU A 95 -8.26 9.60 8.37
CA GLU A 95 -6.98 9.83 7.73
C GLU A 95 -6.40 8.54 7.15
N TYR A 96 -5.99 8.61 5.88
CA TYR A 96 -5.48 7.48 5.13
C TYR A 96 -4.17 7.81 4.43
N ARG A 97 -3.25 6.85 4.45
CA ARG A 97 -2.07 6.82 3.59
C ARG A 97 -2.39 6.02 2.33
N TYR A 98 -2.11 6.61 1.18
CA TYR A 98 -2.15 5.93 -0.12
C TYR A 98 -0.74 5.87 -0.70
N ILE A 99 -0.25 4.66 -0.95
CA ILE A 99 1.05 4.40 -1.59
C ILE A 99 0.77 3.76 -2.94
N GLU A 100 1.26 4.37 -4.01
CA GLU A 100 1.30 3.73 -5.32
C GLU A 100 2.76 3.38 -5.65
N ARG A 101 2.96 2.17 -6.16
CA ARG A 101 4.25 1.67 -6.61
C ARG A 101 4.38 1.89 -8.12
N ASN A 102 5.60 1.92 -8.65
CA ASN A 102 5.85 2.11 -10.08
C ASN A 102 5.20 1.06 -11.00
N ASN A 103 4.81 -0.10 -10.46
CA ASN A 103 4.05 -1.13 -11.17
C ASN A 103 2.53 -0.84 -11.24
N GLY A 104 2.08 0.33 -10.76
CA GLY A 104 0.67 0.74 -10.73
C GLY A 104 -0.15 0.15 -9.59
N GLN A 105 0.46 -0.60 -8.67
CA GLN A 105 -0.24 -1.15 -7.51
C GLN A 105 -0.39 -0.08 -6.43
N GLY A 106 -1.64 0.24 -6.09
CA GLY A 106 -2.00 1.17 -5.02
C GLY A 106 -2.44 0.44 -3.75
N GLN A 107 -1.97 0.89 -2.59
CA GLN A 107 -2.34 0.37 -1.28
C GLN A 107 -2.87 1.48 -0.37
N TRP A 108 -3.94 1.16 0.36
CA TRP A 108 -4.56 2.04 1.34
C TRP A 108 -4.24 1.55 2.75
N GLN A 109 -3.83 2.48 3.61
CA GLN A 109 -3.61 2.23 5.03
C GLN A 109 -4.29 3.32 5.83
N ARG A 110 -5.18 2.93 6.76
CA ARG A 110 -5.75 3.85 7.73
C ARG A 110 -4.68 4.28 8.72
N LEU A 111 -4.52 5.58 8.92
CA LEU A 111 -3.56 6.16 9.85
C LEU A 111 -4.21 6.53 11.18
N ASN A 112 -5.41 7.12 11.13
CA ASN A 112 -6.11 7.55 12.32
C ASN A 112 -7.62 7.60 12.09
N THR A 113 -8.36 7.47 13.17
CA THR A 113 -9.72 7.98 13.29
C THR A 113 -9.91 8.65 14.62
N GLN A 114 -10.34 9.89 14.58
CA GLN A 114 -10.85 10.56 15.77
C GLN A 114 -12.26 10.03 16.00
N THR A 115 -12.39 9.16 17.00
CA THR A 115 -13.64 8.90 17.73
C THR A 115 -14.10 10.13 18.49
#